data_AF-A0A3A4NJ96-F1
#
_entry.id   AF-A0A3A4NJ96-F1
#
_cell.length_a   1.000
_cell.length_b   1.000
_cell.length_c   1.000
_cell.angle_alpha   90.00
_cell.angle_beta   90.00
_cell.angle_gamma   90.00
#
_symmetry.space_group_name_H-M   'P 1'
#
loop_
_entity.id
_entity.type
_entity.pdbx_description
1 polymer ?
#
loop_
_entity_poly.entity_id
_entity_poly.type
_entity_poly.pdbx_seq_one_letter_code
_entity_poly.pdbx_strand_id
1 'polypeptide(L)'
;MNNTQTKTHKRINISLPVETVELVDRIAEKGNRSHLIDQAVRFYVEEIGREKLKLELKECARRRAQRDLALCEEWFGLEEEICPKNSA
;
A
#
# COMPACT_ATOMS: atom_id res chain seq x y z
N MET A 1 -19.35 -19.74 -28.95
CA MET A 1 -19.47 -18.26 -28.86
C MET A 1 -19.74 -17.93 -27.41
N ASN A 2 -18.69 -17.57 -26.68
CA ASN A 2 -18.73 -17.54 -25.21
C ASN A 2 -18.83 -16.06 -24.84
N ASN A 3 -20.02 -15.63 -24.45
CA ASN A 3 -20.33 -14.24 -24.17
C ASN A 3 -19.68 -13.85 -22.82
N THR A 4 -18.46 -13.33 -22.86
CA THR A 4 -17.74 -12.82 -21.68
C THR A 4 -18.38 -11.50 -21.25
N GLN A 5 -19.52 -11.58 -20.56
CA GLN A 5 -20.09 -10.42 -19.87
C GLN A 5 -19.11 -10.00 -18.78
N THR A 6 -18.44 -8.86 -18.99
CA THR A 6 -17.67 -8.15 -17.96
C THR A 6 -18.62 -7.72 -16.86
N LYS A 7 -18.78 -8.56 -15.84
CA LYS A 7 -19.62 -8.27 -14.68
C LYS A 7 -18.88 -7.27 -13.79
N THR A 8 -19.10 -5.97 -14.01
CA THR A 8 -18.50 -4.86 -13.25
C THR A 8 -18.83 -4.91 -11.76
N HIS A 9 -19.95 -5.54 -11.36
CA HIS A 9 -20.32 -5.73 -9.96
C HIS A 9 -20.79 -7.18 -9.71
N LYS A 10 -20.29 -7.79 -8.62
CA LYS A 10 -20.76 -9.09 -8.12
C LYS A 10 -21.50 -8.90 -6.81
N ARG A 11 -22.79 -9.24 -6.78
CA ARG A 11 -23.58 -9.23 -5.54
C ARG A 11 -23.20 -10.43 -4.67
N ILE A 12 -22.90 -10.16 -3.40
CA ILE A 12 -22.59 -11.16 -2.38
C ILE A 12 -23.49 -10.92 -1.17
N ASN A 13 -23.84 -11.97 -0.44
CA ASN A 13 -24.52 -11.87 0.85
C ASN A 13 -23.45 -11.97 1.93
N ILE A 14 -23.36 -10.97 2.79
CA ILE A 14 -22.43 -10.94 3.93
C ILE A 14 -23.20 -10.58 5.20
N SER A 15 -22.81 -11.18 6.30
CA SER A 15 -23.30 -10.80 7.62
C SER A 15 -22.36 -9.76 8.21
N LEU A 16 -22.90 -8.62 8.62
CA LEU A 16 -22.17 -7.57 9.32
C LEU A 16 -22.79 -7.35 10.70
N PRO A 17 -22.01 -6.96 11.72
CA PRO A 17 -22.55 -6.53 13.00
C PRO A 17 -23.57 -5.42 12.82
N VAL A 18 -24.63 -5.42 13.63
CA VAL A 18 -25.72 -4.44 13.55
C VAL A 18 -25.18 -3.01 13.63
N GLU A 19 -24.27 -2.76 14.55
CA GLU A 19 -23.60 -1.47 14.75
C GLU A 19 -22.86 -0.99 13.48
N THR A 20 -22.25 -1.90 12.72
CA THR A 20 -21.58 -1.58 11.46
C THR A 20 -22.58 -1.22 10.38
N VAL A 21 -23.71 -1.93 10.31
CA VAL A 21 -24.79 -1.62 9.37
C VAL A 21 -25.39 -0.25 9.68
N GLU A 22 -25.61 0.07 10.95
CA GLU A 22 -26.10 1.39 11.38
C GLU A 22 -25.13 2.52 11.03
N LEU A 23 -23.82 2.29 11.18
CA LEU A 23 -22.79 3.25 10.76
C LEU A 23 -22.82 3.47 9.24
N VAL A 24 -22.94 2.39 8.47
CA VAL A 24 -23.06 2.46 7.01
C VAL A 24 -24.33 3.20 6.62
N ASP A 25 -25.46 2.92 7.25
CA ASP A 25 -26.75 3.56 6.95
C ASP A 25 -26.78 5.05 7.34
N ARG A 26 -25.98 5.46 8.33
CA ARG A 26 -25.83 6.88 8.72
C ARG A 26 -25.05 7.70 7.68
N ILE A 27 -24.04 7.09 7.06
CA ILE A 27 -23.10 7.78 6.16
C ILE A 27 -23.55 7.64 4.70
N ALA A 28 -24.07 6.48 4.32
CA ALA A 28 -24.48 6.22 2.95
C ALA A 28 -25.88 6.78 2.69
N GLU A 29 -25.98 7.75 1.78
CA GLU A 29 -27.25 8.14 1.18
C GLU A 29 -27.93 6.93 0.50
N LYS A 30 -29.25 6.99 0.33
CA LYS A 30 -30.05 5.88 -0.22
C LYS A 30 -29.43 5.36 -1.52
N GLY A 31 -28.97 4.10 -1.47
CA GLY A 31 -28.39 3.39 -2.62
C GLY A 31 -26.87 3.33 -2.65
N ASN A 32 -26.16 4.07 -1.77
CA ASN A 32 -24.70 4.20 -1.81
C ASN A 32 -23.95 3.25 -0.85
N ARG A 33 -24.65 2.35 -0.16
CA ARG A 33 -24.06 1.40 0.81
C ARG A 33 -22.96 0.54 0.20
N SER A 34 -23.21 -0.03 -0.98
CA SER A 34 -22.23 -0.89 -1.65
C SER A 34 -20.98 -0.13 -2.06
N HIS A 35 -21.10 1.15 -2.42
CA HIS A 35 -19.96 2.00 -2.77
C HIS A 35 -19.13 2.33 -1.54
N LEU A 36 -19.78 2.68 -0.43
CA LEU A 36 -19.10 2.94 0.84
C LEU A 36 -18.34 1.69 1.32
N ILE A 37 -18.95 0.50 1.20
CA ILE A 37 -18.30 -0.77 1.54
C ILE A 37 -17.10 -1.04 0.62
N ASP A 38 -17.21 -0.81 -0.70
CA ASP A 38 -16.08 -0.97 -1.63
C ASP A 38 -14.91 -0.04 -1.27
N GLN A 39 -15.20 1.24 -0.98
CA GLN A 39 -14.19 2.21 -0.55
C GLN A 39 -13.51 1.80 0.76
N ALA A 40 -14.28 1.38 1.77
CA ALA A 40 -13.75 0.96 3.05
C ALA A 40 -12.84 -0.27 2.92
N VAL A 41 -13.23 -1.25 2.10
CA VAL A 41 -12.43 -2.46 1.86
C VAL A 41 -11.13 -2.11 1.14
N ARG A 42 -11.17 -1.27 0.10
CA ARG A 42 -9.96 -0.83 -0.63
C ARG A 42 -9.00 -0.09 0.29
N PHE A 43 -9.51 0.87 1.06
CA PHE A 43 -8.73 1.62 2.03
C PHE A 43 -8.04 0.68 3.03
N TYR A 44 -8.79 -0.26 3.61
CA TYR A 44 -8.24 -1.19 4.59
C TYR A 44 -7.14 -2.10 4.02
N VAL A 45 -7.35 -2.63 2.81
CA VAL A 45 -6.34 -3.46 2.12
C VAL A 45 -5.08 -2.66 1.81
N GLU A 46 -5.23 -1.42 1.35
CA GLU A 46 -4.10 -0.53 1.09
C GLU A 46 -3.30 -0.20 2.36
N GLU A 47 -3.97 0.10 3.48
CA GLU A 47 -3.30 0.38 4.74
C GLU A 47 -2.51 -0.83 5.26
N ILE A 48 -3.12 -2.02 5.24
CA ILE A 48 -2.39 -3.26 5.60
C ILE A 48 -1.18 -3.46 4.69
N GLY A 49 -1.35 -3.21 3.38
CA GLY A 49 -0.27 -3.27 2.40
C GLY A 49 0.88 -2.33 2.74
N ARG A 50 0.58 -1.08 3.11
CA ARG A 50 1.56 -0.07 3.52
C ARG A 50 2.32 -0.49 4.78
N GLU A 51 1.63 -0.98 5.81
CA GLU A 51 2.27 -1.42 7.05
C GLU A 51 3.19 -2.62 6.80
N LYS A 52 2.71 -3.61 6.04
CA LYS A 52 3.51 -4.77 5.67
C LYS A 52 4.75 -4.36 4.86
N LEU A 53 4.58 -3.49 3.87
CA LEU A 53 5.70 -2.98 3.06
C LEU A 53 6.73 -2.26 3.93
N LYS A 54 6.29 -1.45 4.90
CA LYS A 54 7.20 -0.76 5.84
C LYS A 54 8.03 -1.74 6.66
N LEU A 55 7.43 -2.83 7.13
CA LEU A 55 8.13 -3.89 7.85
C LEU A 55 9.15 -4.61 6.97
N GLU A 56 8.75 -4.96 5.74
CA GLU A 56 9.62 -5.64 4.77
C GLU A 56 10.81 -4.75 4.36
N LEU A 57 10.60 -3.45 4.15
CA LEU A 57 11.66 -2.49 3.86
C LEU A 57 12.65 -2.36 5.02
N LYS A 58 12.14 -2.27 6.26
CA LYS A 58 12.99 -2.20 7.46
C LYS A 58 13.85 -3.45 7.60
N GLU A 59 13.27 -4.63 7.38
CA GLU A 59 14.00 -5.89 7.47
C GLU A 59 15.01 -6.05 6.32
N CYS A 60 14.65 -5.65 5.10
CA CYS A 60 15.57 -5.63 3.97
C CYS A 60 16.77 -4.71 4.24
N ALA A 61 16.54 -3.50 4.74
CA ALA A 61 17.61 -2.57 5.09
C ALA A 61 18.54 -3.15 6.15
N ARG A 62 17.99 -3.77 7.20
CA ARG A 62 18.77 -4.43 8.25
C ARG A 62 19.62 -5.58 7.70
N ARG A 63 19.04 -6.43 6.84
CA ARG A 63 19.75 -7.57 6.23
C ARG A 63 20.87 -7.14 5.29
N ARG A 64 20.66 -6.04 4.56
CA ARG A 64 21.59 -5.55 3.55
C ARG A 64 22.58 -4.54 4.09
N ALA A 65 22.42 -4.06 5.33
CA ALA A 65 23.24 -3.02 5.94
C ALA A 65 24.75 -3.21 5.75
N GLN A 66 25.27 -4.42 5.99
CA GLN A 66 26.70 -4.69 5.85
C GLN A 66 27.17 -4.60 4.38
N ARG A 67 26.39 -5.16 3.45
CA ARG A 67 26.69 -5.08 2.01
C ARG A 67 26.62 -3.63 1.52
N ASP A 68 25.60 -2.90 1.96
CA ASP A 68 25.37 -1.52 1.57
C ASP A 68 26.49 -0.62 2.11
N LEU A 69 26.96 -0.86 3.34
CA LEU A 69 28.12 -0.17 3.90
C LEU A 69 29.40 -0.45 3.10
N ALA A 70 29.70 -1.72 2.81
CA ALA A 70 30.88 -2.09 2.04
C ALA A 70 30.86 -1.45 0.64
N LEU A 71 29.70 -1.43 -0.02
CA LEU A 71 29.53 -0.77 -1.31
C LEU A 71 29.77 0.74 -1.19
N CYS A 72 29.24 1.40 -0.16
CA CYS A 72 29.51 2.82 0.08
C CYS A 72 31.01 3.08 0.30
N GLU A 73 31.69 2.26 1.10
CA GLU A 73 33.13 2.40 1.35
C GLU A 73 33.96 2.21 0.07
N GLU A 74 33.62 1.23 -0.76
CA GLU A 74 34.26 0.99 -2.06
C GLU A 74 34.10 2.19 -3.01
N TRP A 75 32.93 2.82 -3.03
CA TRP A 75 32.62 3.92 -3.94
C TRP A 75 33.03 5.30 -3.39
N PHE A 76 33.24 5.43 -2.07
CA PHE A 76 33.59 6.70 -1.42
C PHE A 76 34.87 7.32 -1.98
N GLY A 77 35.87 6.49 -2.29
CA GLY A 77 37.14 6.96 -2.88
C GLY A 77 37.00 7.54 -4.30
N LEU A 78 35.96 7.17 -5.04
CA LEU A 78 35.69 7.66 -6.40
C LEU A 78 34.86 8.96 -6.41
N GLU A 79 34.06 9.21 -5.38
CA GLU A 79 33.26 10.43 -5.26
C GLU A 79 34.13 11.69 -5.06
N GLU A 80 35.25 11.59 -4.33
CA GLU A 80 36.17 12.72 -4.13
C GLU A 80 36.88 13.18 -5.41
N GLU A 81 37.06 12.30 -6.40
CA GLU A 81 37.73 12.64 -7.67
C GLU A 81 36.78 13.21 -8.72
N ILE A 82 35.48 12.88 -8.66
CA ILE A 82 34.51 13.18 -9.73
C ILE A 82 33.59 14.36 -9.37
N CYS A 83 33.32 14.57 -8.08
CA CYS A 83 32.56 15.73 -7.62
C CYS A 83 33.51 16.74 -6.95
N PRO A 84 34.02 17.76 -7.66
CA PRO A 84 34.69 18.85 -6.99
C PRO A 84 33.67 19.47 -6.03
N LYS A 85 33.93 19.37 -4.73
CA LYS A 85 33.19 20.13 -3.71
C LYS A 85 33.30 21.58 -4.16
N ASN A 86 32.23 22.12 -4.76
CA ASN A 86 32.22 23.48 -5.20
C ASN A 86 32.31 24.33 -3.94
N SER A 87 33.54 24.79 -3.67
CA SER A 87 33.86 25.74 -2.63
C SER A 87 32.89 26.91 -2.74
N ALA A 88 32.18 27.19 -1.66
CA ALA A 88 31.38 28.39 -1.51
C ALA A 88 32.23 29.65 -1.68
#